data_AF-A0A7C6JY85-F1
#
_entry.id   AF-A0A7C6JY85-F1
#
_cell.length_a   1.000
_cell.length_b   1.000
_cell.length_c   1.000
_cell.angle_alpha   90.00
_cell.angle_beta   90.00
_cell.angle_gamma   90.00
#
_symmetry.space_group_name_H-M   'P 1'
#
loop_
_entity.id
_entity.type
_entity.pdbx_description
1 polymer ?
#
loop_
_entity_poly.entity_id
_entity_poly.type
_entity_poly.pdbx_seq_one_letter_code
_entity_poly.pdbx_strand_id
1 'polypeptide(L)'
;MAGVITHMVIAKEMLKLLPEGTIQNLDLFYLGTLAPDAVHARIGYERAHKKHTHFRDGIPDSDFELPENYALYRKRLRDFISCNRERTDGLLDLYRGYVVHILTDELFVLSIRKEFCKRMECLEIGQEDRRFFEAIVTDQNRNDLLLVYGYEDMEELRKHMEEAAIYPVEGMVSEQELEDSRVWLIDHHFIKKHELLQPAYITYDRTLDFIYSAAERIVNMMSGEEDLPKM
;
A
#
# COMPACT_ATOMS: atom_id res chain seq x y z
N MET A 1 -1.41 -6.83 -4.55
CA MET A 1 -1.11 -5.59 -3.81
C MET A 1 -2.42 -5.12 -3.25
N ALA A 2 -2.45 -4.63 -2.01
CA ALA A 2 -3.70 -4.28 -1.35
C ALA A 2 -4.41 -3.12 -2.08
N GLY A 3 -5.66 -2.86 -1.72
CA GLY A 3 -6.40 -1.70 -2.23
C GLY A 3 -5.80 -0.39 -1.70
N VAL A 4 -5.91 0.70 -2.47
CA VAL A 4 -5.33 1.99 -2.11
C VAL A 4 -5.93 2.56 -0.82
N ILE A 5 -7.24 2.40 -0.62
CA ILE A 5 -7.91 2.82 0.62
C ILE A 5 -7.49 1.90 1.78
N THR A 6 -7.35 0.60 1.52
CA THR A 6 -6.84 -0.35 2.51
C THR A 6 -5.48 0.08 3.10
N HIS A 7 -4.55 0.58 2.28
CA HIS A 7 -3.27 1.12 2.76
C HIS A 7 -3.46 2.30 3.74
N MET A 8 -4.33 3.25 3.39
CA MET A 8 -4.61 4.42 4.23
C MET A 8 -5.26 4.05 5.55
N VAL A 9 -6.19 3.09 5.53
CA VAL A 9 -6.86 2.59 6.73
C VAL A 9 -5.88 1.86 7.65
N ILE A 10 -4.96 1.05 7.09
CA ILE A 10 -3.88 0.43 7.88
C ILE A 10 -3.03 1.51 8.55
N ALA A 11 -2.63 2.55 7.82
CA ALA A 11 -1.88 3.66 8.39
C ALA A 11 -2.63 4.37 9.52
N LYS A 12 -3.96 4.55 9.42
CA LYS A 12 -4.79 5.10 10.51
C LYS A 12 -4.82 4.18 11.72
N GLU A 13 -5.01 2.87 11.54
CA GLU A 13 -4.99 1.90 12.65
C GLU A 13 -3.63 1.85 13.34
N MET A 14 -2.52 2.00 12.60
CA MET A 14 -1.19 2.09 13.18
C MET A 14 -1.03 3.27 14.16
N LEU A 15 -1.63 4.44 13.86
CA LEU A 15 -1.54 5.61 14.73
C LEU A 15 -2.14 5.36 16.12
N LYS A 16 -3.08 4.43 16.25
CA LYS A 16 -3.67 4.04 17.54
C LYS A 16 -2.70 3.21 18.40
N LEU A 17 -1.69 2.61 17.77
CA LEU A 17 -0.71 1.71 18.40
C LEU A 17 0.64 2.40 18.62
N LEU A 18 0.96 3.40 17.80
CA LEU A 18 2.23 4.13 17.89
C LEU A 18 2.26 5.06 19.11
N PRO A 19 3.43 5.26 19.73
CA PRO A 19 3.60 6.31 20.72
C PRO A 19 3.24 7.68 20.16
N GLU A 20 2.59 8.51 20.99
CA GLU A 20 2.23 9.88 20.63
C GLU A 20 3.45 10.66 20.13
N GLY A 21 3.28 11.43 19.05
CA GLY A 21 4.34 12.21 18.43
C GLY A 21 5.33 11.42 17.58
N THR A 22 5.11 10.11 17.38
CA THR A 22 5.93 9.32 16.44
C THR A 22 5.79 9.85 15.02
N ILE A 23 4.55 10.03 14.55
CA ILE A 23 4.24 10.71 13.29
C ILE A 23 3.94 12.18 13.60
N GLN A 24 4.65 13.10 12.97
CA GLN A 24 4.56 14.54 13.23
C GLN A 24 3.73 15.28 12.16
N ASN A 25 3.73 14.77 10.93
CA ASN A 25 2.99 15.30 9.80
C ASN A 25 2.11 14.20 9.19
N LEU A 26 0.83 14.20 9.58
CA LEU A 26 -0.16 13.24 9.10
C LEU A 26 -0.44 13.37 7.60
N ASP A 27 -0.44 14.60 7.07
CA ASP A 27 -0.71 14.84 5.64
C ASP A 27 0.34 14.12 4.78
N LEU A 28 1.62 14.30 5.11
CA LEU A 28 2.72 13.61 4.43
C LEU A 28 2.70 12.12 4.68
N PHE A 29 2.38 11.68 5.90
CA PHE A 29 2.29 10.25 6.22
C PHE A 29 1.26 9.53 5.34
N TYR A 30 0.06 10.07 5.21
CA TYR A 30 -0.97 9.47 4.35
C TYR A 30 -0.61 9.58 2.87
N LEU A 31 -0.08 10.71 2.42
CA LEU A 31 0.41 10.86 1.05
C LEU A 31 1.49 9.81 0.72
N GLY A 32 2.34 9.48 1.69
CA GLY A 32 3.37 8.45 1.56
C GLY A 32 2.79 7.07 1.26
N THR A 33 1.61 6.76 1.81
CA THR A 33 0.93 5.47 1.55
C THR A 33 0.41 5.32 0.11
N LEU A 34 0.22 6.44 -0.60
CA LEU A 34 -0.15 6.48 -2.01
C LEU A 34 1.08 6.43 -2.93
N ALA A 35 2.22 6.92 -2.44
CA ALA A 35 3.37 7.27 -3.27
C ALA A 35 3.95 6.14 -4.13
N PRO A 36 4.14 4.89 -3.65
CA PRO A 36 4.72 3.84 -4.49
C PRO A 36 3.90 3.52 -5.74
N ASP A 37 2.57 3.64 -5.63
CA ASP A 37 1.62 3.36 -6.72
C ASP A 37 1.35 4.56 -7.62
N ALA A 38 1.75 5.77 -7.21
CA ALA A 38 1.65 6.97 -8.04
C ALA A 38 2.40 6.85 -9.38
N VAL A 39 3.37 5.94 -9.47
CA VAL A 39 4.05 5.58 -10.73
C VAL A 39 3.10 5.15 -11.85
N HIS A 40 1.87 4.73 -11.54
CA HIS A 40 0.85 4.45 -12.54
C HIS A 40 0.44 5.67 -13.38
N ALA A 41 0.64 6.89 -12.87
CA ALA A 41 0.41 8.13 -13.61
C ALA A 41 1.56 8.46 -14.59
N ARG A 42 2.68 7.72 -14.57
CA ARG A 42 3.84 7.95 -15.45
C ARG A 42 3.43 7.86 -16.92
N ILE A 43 3.79 8.89 -17.69
CA ILE A 43 3.70 8.84 -19.16
C ILE A 43 4.60 7.71 -19.67
N GLY A 44 4.03 6.77 -20.42
CA GLY A 44 4.75 5.57 -20.84
C GLY A 44 4.96 4.57 -19.70
N TYR A 45 4.02 4.49 -18.76
CA TYR A 45 4.04 3.49 -17.69
C TYR A 45 4.31 2.08 -18.24
N GLU A 46 5.23 1.39 -17.58
CA GLU A 46 5.56 0.00 -17.82
C GLU A 46 5.60 -0.73 -16.48
N ARG A 47 5.34 -2.04 -16.49
CA ARG A 47 5.35 -2.86 -15.27
C ARG A 47 6.68 -2.80 -14.54
N ALA A 48 7.80 -2.60 -15.25
CA ALA A 48 9.13 -2.43 -14.66
C ALA A 48 9.20 -1.20 -13.73
N HIS A 49 8.55 -0.09 -14.06
CA HIS A 49 8.50 1.09 -13.20
C HIS A 49 7.82 0.80 -11.86
N LYS A 50 6.72 0.04 -11.89
CA LYS A 50 6.06 -0.42 -10.66
C LYS A 50 6.93 -1.37 -9.85
N LYS A 51 7.64 -2.29 -10.51
CA LYS A 51 8.60 -3.14 -9.80
C LYS A 51 9.69 -2.31 -9.13
N HIS A 52 10.18 -1.25 -9.78
CA HIS A 52 11.18 -0.36 -9.20
C HIS A 52 10.69 0.32 -7.92
N THR A 53 9.52 0.98 -7.95
CA THR A 53 8.95 1.65 -6.77
C THR A 53 8.61 0.69 -5.63
N HIS A 54 8.44 -0.59 -5.92
CA HIS A 54 8.17 -1.64 -4.94
C HIS A 54 9.41 -2.48 -4.56
N PHE A 55 10.62 -2.03 -4.92
CA PHE A 55 11.90 -2.73 -4.66
C PHE A 55 12.04 -4.12 -5.30
N ARG A 56 11.29 -4.37 -6.37
CA ARG A 56 11.18 -5.66 -7.06
C ARG A 56 11.86 -5.70 -8.44
N ASP A 57 12.82 -4.82 -8.70
CA ASP A 57 13.62 -4.86 -9.92
C ASP A 57 14.25 -6.24 -10.16
N GLY A 58 14.01 -6.80 -11.35
CA GLY A 58 14.51 -8.12 -11.71
C GLY A 58 13.84 -9.31 -11.03
N ILE A 59 12.81 -9.11 -10.19
CA ILE A 59 12.09 -10.19 -9.52
C ILE A 59 10.81 -10.53 -10.31
N PRO A 60 10.64 -11.76 -10.82
CA PRO A 60 9.39 -12.21 -11.44
C PRO A 60 8.21 -12.18 -10.47
N ASP A 61 6.99 -12.00 -10.98
CA ASP A 61 5.80 -11.95 -10.12
C ASP A 61 5.45 -13.31 -9.50
N SER A 62 5.68 -14.41 -10.23
CA SER A 62 5.51 -15.79 -9.77
C SER A 62 6.54 -16.23 -8.73
N ASP A 63 7.72 -15.60 -8.73
CA ASP A 63 8.90 -16.09 -8.02
C ASP A 63 9.25 -15.23 -6.80
N PHE A 64 8.38 -14.29 -6.44
CA PHE A 64 8.62 -13.33 -5.35
C PHE A 64 9.01 -14.00 -4.03
N GLU A 65 8.38 -15.14 -3.74
CA GLU A 65 8.57 -15.87 -2.49
C GLU A 65 9.80 -16.79 -2.48
N LEU A 66 10.50 -16.94 -3.61
CA LEU A 66 11.75 -17.69 -3.61
C LEU A 66 12.75 -17.03 -2.65
N PRO A 67 13.43 -17.79 -1.78
CA PRO A 67 14.26 -17.23 -0.71
C PRO A 67 15.25 -16.15 -1.16
N GLU A 68 15.89 -16.34 -2.32
CA GLU A 68 16.84 -15.41 -2.91
C GLU A 68 16.19 -14.09 -3.36
N ASN A 69 14.99 -14.16 -3.94
CA ASN A 69 14.24 -12.99 -4.41
C ASN A 69 13.68 -12.21 -3.23
N TYR A 70 13.12 -12.90 -2.25
CA TYR A 70 12.62 -12.28 -1.03
C TYR A 70 13.74 -11.63 -0.22
N ALA A 71 14.90 -12.29 -0.09
CA ALA A 71 16.07 -11.72 0.57
C ALA A 71 16.59 -10.46 -0.15
N LEU A 72 16.60 -10.47 -1.49
CA LEU A 72 16.98 -9.29 -2.30
C LEU A 72 16.00 -8.13 -2.11
N TYR A 73 14.70 -8.40 -2.13
CA TYR A 73 13.64 -7.42 -1.85
C TYR A 73 13.80 -6.82 -0.44
N ARG A 74 13.92 -7.66 0.60
CA ARG A 74 14.10 -7.19 2.00
C ARG A 74 15.38 -6.39 2.17
N LYS A 75 16.47 -6.78 1.50
CA LYS A 75 17.72 -5.99 1.50
C LYS A 75 17.48 -4.58 0.94
N ARG A 76 16.80 -4.44 -0.20
CA ARG A 76 16.52 -3.14 -0.81
C ARG A 76 15.62 -2.27 0.06
N LEU A 77 14.61 -2.85 0.70
CA LEU A 77 13.76 -2.15 1.67
C LEU A 77 14.58 -1.67 2.88
N ARG A 78 15.46 -2.51 3.45
CA ARG A 78 16.37 -2.09 4.52
C ARG A 78 17.28 -0.95 4.11
N ASP A 79 17.86 -1.03 2.91
CA ASP A 79 18.74 0.00 2.38
C ASP A 79 17.96 1.32 2.25
N PHE A 80 16.73 1.28 1.72
CA PHE A 80 15.84 2.44 1.62
C PHE A 80 15.53 3.06 2.99
N ILE A 81 15.16 2.26 3.99
CA ILE A 81 14.89 2.76 5.35
C ILE A 81 16.16 3.38 5.94
N SER A 82 17.30 2.70 5.83
CA SER A 82 18.56 3.16 6.40
C SER A 82 19.00 4.51 5.84
N CYS A 83 18.79 4.75 4.54
CA CYS A 83 19.10 6.02 3.89
C CYS A 83 18.13 7.16 4.28
N ASN A 84 16.94 6.87 4.80
CA ASN A 84 15.87 7.86 4.97
C ASN A 84 15.35 8.02 6.40
N ARG A 85 15.76 7.18 7.36
CA ARG A 85 15.24 7.24 8.75
C ARG A 85 15.69 8.46 9.57
N GLU A 86 16.73 9.17 9.14
CA GLU A 86 17.32 10.34 9.84
C GLU A 86 17.11 11.66 9.06
N ARG A 87 16.10 11.71 8.18
CA ARG A 87 15.79 12.91 7.39
C ARG A 87 15.46 14.11 8.28
N THR A 88 16.05 15.25 7.95
CA THR A 88 15.88 16.55 8.66
C THR A 88 15.21 17.62 7.80
N ASP A 89 14.85 17.29 6.56
CA ASP A 89 14.20 18.18 5.59
C ASP A 89 12.67 18.28 5.76
N GLY A 90 12.12 17.65 6.79
CA GLY A 90 10.69 17.62 7.09
C GLY A 90 9.91 16.56 6.31
N LEU A 91 10.56 15.72 5.50
CA LEU A 91 9.88 14.71 4.67
C LEU A 91 9.87 13.30 5.31
N LEU A 92 10.33 13.15 6.55
CA LEU A 92 10.45 11.84 7.20
C LEU A 92 9.12 11.05 7.19
N ASP A 93 7.99 11.72 7.48
CA ASP A 93 6.69 11.06 7.54
C ASP A 93 6.17 10.62 6.16
N LEU A 94 6.53 11.32 5.08
CA LEU A 94 6.28 10.85 3.70
C LEU A 94 6.94 9.49 3.45
N TYR A 95 8.20 9.34 3.88
CA TYR A 95 8.96 8.11 3.72
C TYR A 95 8.47 6.99 4.66
N ARG A 96 7.99 7.33 5.86
CA ARG A 96 7.32 6.37 6.73
C ARG A 96 6.05 5.83 6.09
N GLY A 97 5.22 6.71 5.51
CA GLY A 97 4.04 6.29 4.75
C GLY A 97 4.38 5.40 3.56
N TYR A 98 5.47 5.71 2.85
CA TYR A 98 5.99 4.87 1.76
C TYR A 98 6.34 3.47 2.26
N VAL A 99 7.01 3.36 3.40
CA VAL A 99 7.36 2.07 4.01
C VAL A 99 6.11 1.31 4.44
N VAL A 100 5.10 1.98 5.00
CA VAL A 100 3.80 1.36 5.35
C VAL A 100 3.14 0.75 4.12
N HIS A 101 3.14 1.44 2.98
CA HIS A 101 2.60 0.89 1.74
C HIS A 101 3.31 -0.41 1.37
N ILE A 102 4.65 -0.39 1.34
CA ILE A 102 5.48 -1.50 0.92
C ILE A 102 5.29 -2.72 1.84
N LEU A 103 5.26 -2.50 3.15
CA LEU A 103 5.03 -3.57 4.12
C LEU A 103 3.59 -4.11 4.05
N THR A 104 2.61 -3.25 3.83
CA THR A 104 1.22 -3.69 3.61
C THR A 104 1.15 -4.64 2.42
N ASP A 105 1.82 -4.30 1.33
CA ASP A 105 1.84 -5.12 0.13
C ASP A 105 2.55 -6.45 0.29
N GLU A 106 3.68 -6.44 0.99
CA GLU A 106 4.39 -7.65 1.39
C GLU A 106 3.48 -8.57 2.20
N LEU A 107 2.83 -8.04 3.24
CA LEU A 107 1.90 -8.79 4.08
C LEU A 107 0.71 -9.32 3.27
N PHE A 108 0.16 -8.50 2.37
CA PHE A 108 -0.95 -8.90 1.49
C PHE A 108 -0.55 -10.07 0.59
N VAL A 109 0.62 -10.00 -0.05
CA VAL A 109 1.14 -11.07 -0.91
C VAL A 109 1.37 -12.35 -0.11
N LEU A 110 1.93 -12.24 1.09
CA LEU A 110 2.25 -13.38 1.94
C LEU A 110 1.04 -13.97 2.68
N SER A 111 -0.14 -13.33 2.64
CA SER A 111 -1.37 -13.79 3.30
C SER A 111 -2.57 -13.87 2.34
N ILE A 112 -3.30 -12.76 2.17
CA ILE A 112 -4.54 -12.67 1.39
C ILE A 112 -4.37 -13.21 -0.02
N ARG A 113 -3.28 -12.82 -0.70
CA ARG A 113 -3.05 -13.29 -2.08
C ARG A 113 -2.87 -14.81 -2.14
N LYS A 114 -2.22 -15.44 -1.15
CA LYS A 114 -2.09 -16.91 -1.10
C LYS A 114 -3.43 -17.60 -0.90
N GLU A 115 -4.26 -17.07 0.00
CA GLU A 115 -5.61 -17.57 0.24
C GLU A 115 -6.44 -17.47 -1.05
N PHE A 116 -6.36 -16.32 -1.74
CA PHE A 116 -7.00 -16.10 -3.02
C PHE A 116 -6.49 -17.05 -4.12
N CYS A 117 -5.17 -17.26 -4.25
CA CYS A 117 -4.59 -18.20 -5.20
C CYS A 117 -5.15 -19.61 -5.02
N LYS A 118 -5.17 -20.13 -3.79
CA LYS A 118 -5.74 -21.45 -3.48
C LYS A 118 -7.21 -21.54 -3.89
N ARG A 119 -7.98 -20.47 -3.66
CA ARG A 119 -9.39 -20.42 -4.05
C ARG A 119 -9.59 -20.40 -5.56
N MET A 120 -8.74 -19.69 -6.30
CA MET A 120 -8.78 -19.65 -7.77
C MET A 120 -8.36 -20.98 -8.39
N GLU A 121 -7.38 -21.68 -7.80
CA GLU A 121 -6.97 -23.02 -8.21
C GLU A 121 -8.13 -24.02 -8.12
N CYS A 122 -8.95 -23.97 -7.06
CA CYS A 122 -10.17 -24.78 -6.95
C CYS A 122 -11.23 -24.48 -8.03
N LEU A 123 -11.12 -23.33 -8.70
CA LEU A 123 -11.99 -22.92 -9.82
C LEU A 123 -11.31 -23.14 -11.19
N GLU A 124 -10.15 -23.80 -11.22
CA GLU A 124 -9.34 -24.02 -12.43
C GLU A 124 -8.94 -22.70 -13.11
N ILE A 125 -8.73 -21.64 -12.32
CA ILE A 125 -8.27 -20.33 -12.78
C ILE A 125 -6.81 -20.14 -12.32
N GLY A 126 -5.88 -20.20 -13.28
CA GLY A 126 -4.45 -19.97 -13.03
C GLY A 126 -4.09 -18.49 -12.91
N GLN A 127 -2.93 -18.17 -12.33
CA GLN A 127 -2.48 -16.78 -12.12
C GLN A 127 -2.19 -16.00 -13.42
N GLU A 128 -1.89 -16.69 -14.52
CA GLU A 128 -1.70 -16.08 -15.84
C GLU A 128 -3.03 -15.82 -16.57
N ASP A 129 -4.16 -16.29 -16.01
CA ASP A 129 -5.48 -16.07 -16.58
C ASP A 129 -5.94 -14.64 -16.29
N ARG A 130 -6.44 -13.96 -17.32
CA ARG A 130 -7.02 -12.61 -17.18
C ARG A 130 -8.12 -12.56 -16.11
N ARG A 131 -8.91 -13.63 -15.99
CA ARG A 131 -9.98 -13.77 -14.97
C ARG A 131 -9.45 -13.70 -13.54
N PHE A 132 -8.23 -14.19 -13.30
CA PHE A 132 -7.57 -14.11 -12.00
C PHE A 132 -7.36 -12.64 -11.60
N PHE A 133 -6.78 -11.85 -12.50
CA PHE A 133 -6.51 -10.43 -12.26
C PHE A 133 -7.79 -9.62 -12.16
N GLU A 134 -8.78 -9.88 -13.02
CA GLU A 134 -10.08 -9.23 -12.93
C GLU A 134 -10.76 -9.49 -11.59
N ALA A 135 -10.75 -10.74 -11.11
CA ALA A 135 -11.38 -11.11 -9.85
C ALA A 135 -10.72 -10.43 -8.64
N ILE A 136 -9.40 -10.47 -8.53
CA ILE A 136 -8.70 -9.88 -7.37
C ILE A 136 -8.83 -8.35 -7.35
N VAL A 137 -8.67 -7.69 -8.50
CA VAL A 137 -8.79 -6.22 -8.60
C VAL A 137 -10.23 -5.78 -8.33
N THR A 138 -11.22 -6.55 -8.81
CA THR A 138 -12.63 -6.25 -8.54
C THR A 138 -12.94 -6.30 -7.05
N ASP A 139 -12.48 -7.34 -6.35
CA ASP A 139 -12.73 -7.46 -4.92
C ASP A 139 -11.99 -6.40 -4.10
N GLN A 140 -10.76 -6.06 -4.49
CA GLN A 140 -10.00 -4.98 -3.85
C GLN A 140 -10.71 -3.64 -3.99
N ASN A 141 -11.17 -3.30 -5.19
CA ASN A 141 -11.91 -2.07 -5.43
C ASN A 141 -13.24 -2.06 -4.65
N ARG A 142 -13.97 -3.18 -4.61
CA ARG A 142 -15.20 -3.28 -3.82
C ARG A 142 -14.95 -3.10 -2.33
N ASN A 143 -13.89 -3.70 -1.80
CA ASN A 143 -13.50 -3.53 -0.40
C ASN A 143 -13.09 -2.09 -0.10
N ASP A 144 -12.31 -1.45 -0.96
CA ASP A 144 -11.95 -0.04 -0.82
C ASP A 144 -13.20 0.86 -0.81
N LEU A 145 -14.16 0.61 -1.69
CA LEU A 145 -15.44 1.33 -1.68
C LEU A 145 -16.24 1.07 -0.40
N LEU A 146 -16.29 -0.17 0.10
CA LEU A 146 -16.95 -0.46 1.38
C LEU A 146 -16.26 0.24 2.56
N LEU A 147 -14.93 0.32 2.57
CA LEU A 147 -14.17 1.09 3.56
C LEU A 147 -14.51 2.57 3.47
N VAL A 148 -14.56 3.14 2.26
CA VAL A 148 -14.87 4.58 2.07
C VAL A 148 -16.21 4.95 2.69
N TYR A 149 -17.20 4.07 2.59
CA TYR A 149 -18.55 4.33 3.11
C TYR A 149 -18.76 3.89 4.56
N GLY A 150 -17.97 2.94 5.06
CA GLY A 150 -18.20 2.28 6.34
C GLY A 150 -17.18 2.57 7.44
N TYR A 151 -16.02 3.14 7.11
CA TYR A 151 -14.95 3.41 8.07
C TYR A 151 -15.11 4.80 8.71
N GLU A 152 -15.13 4.86 10.04
CA GLU A 152 -15.50 6.05 10.82
C GLU A 152 -14.62 7.27 10.53
N ASP A 153 -13.30 7.06 10.39
CA ASP A 153 -12.34 8.16 10.23
C ASP A 153 -12.05 8.52 8.76
N MET A 154 -12.90 8.07 7.83
CA MET A 154 -12.63 8.23 6.40
C MET A 154 -12.67 9.70 5.92
N GLU A 155 -13.52 10.54 6.52
CA GLU A 155 -13.55 11.98 6.20
C GLU A 155 -12.25 12.68 6.64
N GLU A 156 -11.70 12.29 7.79
CA GLU A 156 -10.41 12.81 8.28
C GLU A 156 -9.27 12.40 7.34
N LEU A 157 -9.23 11.13 6.94
CA LEU A 157 -8.25 10.60 5.98
C LEU A 157 -8.28 11.36 4.66
N ARG A 158 -9.49 11.60 4.13
CA ARG A 158 -9.68 12.39 2.91
C ARG A 158 -9.12 13.79 3.05
N LYS A 159 -9.41 14.47 4.17
CA LYS A 159 -8.95 15.83 4.43
C LYS A 159 -7.43 15.92 4.42
N HIS A 160 -6.74 15.02 5.13
CA HIS A 160 -5.27 14.97 5.13
C HIS A 160 -4.71 14.76 3.72
N MET A 161 -5.35 13.93 2.90
CA MET A 161 -4.93 13.76 1.51
C MET A 161 -5.11 15.04 0.67
N GLU A 162 -6.24 15.73 0.81
CA GLU A 162 -6.52 16.99 0.12
C GLU A 162 -5.54 18.12 0.52
N GLU A 163 -5.16 18.18 1.79
CA GLU A 163 -4.30 19.25 2.35
C GLU A 163 -2.79 18.98 2.18
N ALA A 164 -2.40 17.73 1.92
CA ALA A 164 -0.98 17.37 1.80
C ALA A 164 -0.25 18.19 0.73
N ALA A 165 0.89 18.75 1.13
CA ALA A 165 1.85 19.30 0.17
C ALA A 165 2.51 18.16 -0.62
N ILE A 166 2.69 18.37 -1.92
CA ILE A 166 3.27 17.37 -2.82
C ILE A 166 4.79 17.53 -2.85
N TYR A 167 5.47 16.40 -2.63
CA TYR A 167 6.92 16.29 -2.75
C TYR A 167 7.27 15.00 -3.50
N PRO A 168 8.37 14.96 -4.25
CA PRO A 168 8.81 13.75 -4.91
C PRO A 168 9.37 12.78 -3.87
N VAL A 169 9.33 11.49 -4.19
CA VAL A 169 10.15 10.49 -3.49
C VAL A 169 11.34 10.22 -4.39
N GLU A 170 12.50 10.74 -4.01
CA GLU A 170 13.70 10.76 -4.83
C GLU A 170 14.03 9.40 -5.44
N GLY A 171 14.20 9.37 -6.77
CA GLY A 171 14.49 8.15 -7.54
C GLY A 171 13.29 7.22 -7.75
N MET A 172 12.16 7.43 -7.05
CA MET A 172 10.99 6.55 -7.11
C MET A 172 9.86 7.17 -7.94
N VAL A 173 9.32 8.29 -7.46
CA VAL A 173 8.17 9.00 -8.06
C VAL A 173 8.36 10.52 -8.00
N SER A 174 7.88 11.19 -9.04
CA SER A 174 7.90 12.65 -9.19
C SER A 174 6.69 13.30 -8.51
N GLU A 175 6.77 14.61 -8.31
CA GLU A 175 5.66 15.42 -7.80
C GLU A 175 4.42 15.30 -8.70
N GLN A 176 4.58 15.35 -10.02
CA GLN A 176 3.45 15.27 -10.95
C GLN A 176 2.74 13.91 -10.88
N GLU A 177 3.49 12.82 -10.81
CA GLU A 177 2.91 11.47 -10.68
C GLU A 177 2.09 11.35 -9.38
N LEU A 178 2.62 11.90 -8.29
CA LEU A 178 1.96 11.88 -6.99
C LEU A 178 0.70 12.75 -6.98
N GLU A 179 0.75 13.92 -7.60
CA GLU A 179 -0.39 14.82 -7.74
C GLU A 179 -1.51 14.19 -8.58
N ASP A 180 -1.17 13.63 -9.74
CA ASP A 180 -2.14 12.99 -10.63
C ASP A 180 -2.79 11.79 -9.94
N SER A 181 -2.01 11.01 -9.18
CA SER A 181 -2.51 9.88 -8.38
C SER A 181 -3.44 10.34 -7.26
N ARG A 182 -3.10 11.44 -6.57
CA ARG A 182 -3.95 12.04 -5.53
C ARG A 182 -5.28 12.50 -6.10
N VAL A 183 -5.25 13.24 -7.21
CA VAL A 183 -6.45 13.72 -7.90
C VAL A 183 -7.33 12.54 -8.32
N TRP A 184 -6.73 11.50 -8.90
CA TRP A 184 -7.45 10.28 -9.26
C TRP A 184 -8.06 9.58 -8.04
N LEU A 185 -7.32 9.45 -6.93
CA LEU A 185 -7.82 8.82 -5.70
C LEU A 185 -9.05 9.55 -5.17
N ILE A 186 -8.99 10.89 -5.07
CA ILE A 186 -10.08 11.73 -4.58
C ILE A 186 -11.29 11.63 -5.51
N ASP A 187 -11.10 11.83 -6.82
CA ASP A 187 -12.17 11.77 -7.81
C ASP A 187 -12.82 10.39 -7.84
N HIS A 188 -12.02 9.33 -7.89
CA HIS A 188 -12.51 7.96 -7.98
C HIS A 188 -13.26 7.56 -6.72
N HIS A 189 -12.69 7.71 -5.52
CA HIS A 189 -13.26 7.09 -4.33
C HIS A 189 -14.27 7.99 -3.62
N PHE A 190 -14.09 9.31 -3.66
CA PHE A 190 -14.85 10.24 -2.80
C PHE A 190 -15.85 11.12 -3.56
N ILE A 191 -15.66 11.34 -4.86
CA ILE A 191 -16.52 12.22 -5.67
C ILE A 191 -17.47 11.40 -6.56
N LYS A 192 -16.92 10.43 -7.30
CA LYS A 192 -17.73 9.57 -8.18
C LYS A 192 -18.66 8.68 -7.36
N LYS A 193 -19.89 8.55 -7.84
CA LYS A 193 -20.86 7.62 -7.28
C LYS A 193 -20.57 6.22 -7.79
N HIS A 194 -20.46 5.28 -6.87
CA HIS A 194 -20.31 3.87 -7.16
C HIS A 194 -21.47 3.08 -6.57
N GLU A 195 -21.78 1.96 -7.21
CA GLU A 195 -22.63 0.96 -6.59
C GLU A 195 -21.81 0.19 -5.54
N LEU A 196 -22.36 0.09 -4.32
CA LEU A 196 -21.73 -0.66 -3.23
C LEU A 196 -22.03 -2.14 -3.37
N LEU A 197 -21.11 -2.84 -4.03
CA LEU A 197 -21.18 -4.28 -4.25
C LEU A 197 -20.29 -5.03 -3.28
N GLN A 198 -20.76 -6.18 -2.79
CA GLN A 198 -19.96 -7.06 -1.95
C GLN A 198 -18.87 -7.77 -2.79
N PRO A 199 -17.66 -7.97 -2.25
CA PRO A 199 -16.63 -8.78 -2.89
C PRO A 199 -17.03 -10.27 -2.94
N ALA A 200 -16.52 -11.01 -3.92
CA ALA A 200 -16.89 -12.41 -4.15
C ALA A 200 -15.94 -13.42 -3.49
N TYR A 201 -14.65 -13.10 -3.43
CA TYR A 201 -13.56 -13.99 -3.04
C TYR A 201 -12.81 -13.51 -1.80
N ILE A 202 -12.45 -12.22 -1.73
CA ILE A 202 -11.80 -11.57 -0.59
C ILE A 202 -12.87 -10.76 0.15
N THR A 203 -13.48 -11.35 1.19
CA THR A 203 -14.59 -10.72 1.90
C THR A 203 -14.20 -9.43 2.60
N TYR A 204 -15.17 -8.56 2.84
CA TYR A 204 -14.95 -7.32 3.59
C TYR A 204 -14.43 -7.59 5.00
N ASP A 205 -15.04 -8.54 5.72
CA ASP A 205 -14.58 -8.96 7.05
C ASP A 205 -13.13 -9.45 7.03
N ARG A 206 -12.73 -10.21 5.99
CA ARG A 206 -11.35 -10.69 5.87
C ARG A 206 -10.38 -9.54 5.61
N THR A 207 -10.81 -8.52 4.86
CA THR A 207 -10.05 -7.28 4.67
C THR A 207 -9.90 -6.50 5.98
N LEU A 208 -10.95 -6.42 6.81
CA LEU A 208 -10.85 -5.81 8.14
C LEU A 208 -9.88 -6.58 9.05
N ASP A 209 -9.96 -7.91 9.09
CA ASP A 209 -9.01 -8.74 9.84
C ASP A 209 -7.57 -8.52 9.37
N PHE A 210 -7.38 -8.37 8.04
CA PHE A 210 -6.08 -8.04 7.47
C PHE A 210 -5.60 -6.66 7.90
N ILE A 211 -6.46 -5.65 7.87
CA ILE A 211 -6.13 -4.28 8.27
C ILE A 211 -5.58 -4.24 9.70
N TYR A 212 -6.31 -4.84 10.66
CA TYR A 212 -5.90 -4.79 12.06
C TYR A 212 -4.62 -5.58 12.31
N SER A 213 -4.51 -6.79 11.75
CA SER A 213 -3.30 -7.61 11.91
C SER A 213 -2.09 -7.02 11.18
N ALA A 214 -2.29 -6.36 10.04
CA ALA A 214 -1.22 -5.67 9.32
C ALA A 214 -0.74 -4.44 10.09
N ALA A 215 -1.64 -3.63 10.66
CA ALA A 215 -1.27 -2.46 11.44
C ALA A 215 -0.37 -2.83 12.63
N GLU A 216 -0.76 -3.83 13.43
CA GLU A 216 0.06 -4.32 14.55
C GLU A 216 1.44 -4.79 14.08
N ARG A 217 1.47 -5.62 13.04
CA ARG A 217 2.72 -6.21 12.56
C ARG A 217 3.66 -5.18 11.94
N ILE A 218 3.13 -4.19 11.23
CA ILE A 218 3.92 -3.09 10.65
C ILE A 218 4.51 -2.21 11.77
N VAL A 219 3.76 -1.92 12.84
CA VAL A 219 4.27 -1.17 14.00
C VAL A 219 5.46 -1.89 14.64
N ASN A 220 5.37 -3.22 14.82
CA ASN A 220 6.48 -4.02 15.36
C ASN A 220 7.70 -3.95 14.42
N MET A 221 7.49 -4.18 13.12
CA MET A 221 8.55 -4.08 12.10
C MET A 221 9.24 -2.71 12.09
N MET A 222 8.48 -1.61 12.15
CA MET A 222 9.03 -0.25 12.13
C MET A 222 9.68 0.17 13.46
N SER A 223 9.38 -0.53 14.56
CA SER A 223 10.00 -0.29 15.86
C SER A 223 11.45 -0.82 15.96
N GLY A 224 11.94 -1.48 14.92
CA GLY A 224 13.28 -2.10 14.86
C GLY A 224 13.25 -3.61 15.12
N GLU A 225 12.07 -4.22 15.18
CA GLU A 225 11.90 -5.66 15.27
C GLU A 225 11.91 -6.30 13.87
N GLU A 226 12.06 -7.62 13.77
CA GLU A 226 12.00 -8.38 12.51
C GLU A 226 13.02 -7.95 11.40
N ASP A 227 14.23 -7.59 11.80
CA ASP A 227 15.36 -7.31 10.88
C ASP A 227 15.11 -6.12 9.92
N LEU A 228 14.38 -5.09 10.40
CA LEU A 228 14.29 -3.79 9.74
C LEU A 228 14.86 -2.69 10.65
N PRO A 229 15.54 -1.67 10.10
CA PRO A 229 15.94 -0.52 10.90
C PRO A 229 14.71 0.22 11.43
N LYS A 230 14.80 0.71 12.65
CA LYS A 230 13.76 1.58 13.23
C LYS A 230 13.54 2.81 12.36
N MET A 231 12.27 3.17 12.15
CA MET A 231 11.86 4.39 11.45
C MET A 231 10.83 5.16 12.26
#